data_AF-A0A5N7JPS0-F1
#
_entry.id   AF-A0A5N7JPS0-F1
#
_cell.length_a   1.000
_cell.length_b   1.000
_cell.length_c   1.000
_cell.angle_alpha   90.00
_cell.angle_beta   90.00
_cell.angle_gamma   90.00
#
_symmetry.space_group_name_H-M   'P 1'
#
loop_
_entity.id
_entity.type
_entity.pdbx_description
1 polymer ?
#
loop_
_entity_poly.entity_id
_entity_poly.type
_entity_poly.pdbx_seq_one_letter_code
_entity_poly.pdbx_strand_id
1 'polypeptide(L)'
;MIVFGAFLYVLGGAALAYYFMYRFSGPRLSNLQLYFCLIVNGFFFISYMRLIERGDFVYWWHRPDLVMQYPILNWFALAGIILHAFALPIDRKLGKGNQ
;
A
#
# COMPACT_ATOMS: atom_id res chain seq x y z
N MET A 1 -3.30 -20.44 7.29
CA MET A 1 -2.24 -19.58 7.88
C MET A 1 -1.78 -18.50 6.91
N ILE A 2 -1.41 -18.83 5.67
CA ILE A 2 -0.82 -17.87 4.72
C ILE A 2 -1.82 -16.77 4.30
N VAL A 3 -3.09 -17.12 4.03
CA VAL A 3 -4.15 -16.13 3.72
C VAL A 3 -4.35 -15.14 4.87
N PHE A 4 -4.29 -15.60 6.12
CA PHE A 4 -4.39 -14.73 7.29
C PHE A 4 -3.18 -13.79 7.41
N GLY A 5 -1.98 -14.29 7.12
CA GLY A 5 -0.76 -13.47 7.03
C GLY A 5 -0.87 -12.40 5.93
N ALA A 6 -1.44 -12.75 4.77
CA ALA A 6 -1.71 -11.81 3.69
C ALA A 6 -2.67 -10.71 4.11
N PHE A 7 -3.77 -11.10 4.74
CA PHE A 7 -4.76 -10.18 5.23
C PHE A 7 -4.18 -9.19 6.24
N LEU A 8 -3.41 -9.68 7.23
CA LEU A 8 -2.73 -8.83 8.20
C LEU A 8 -1.67 -7.92 7.55
N TYR A 9 -0.97 -8.41 6.54
CA TYR A 9 0.02 -7.61 5.81
C TYR A 9 -0.64 -6.46 5.03
N VAL A 10 -1.77 -6.72 4.36
CA VAL A 10 -2.55 -5.67 3.68
C VAL A 10 -3.13 -4.67 4.68
N LEU A 11 -3.72 -5.16 5.78
CA LEU A 11 -4.24 -4.29 6.84
C LEU A 11 -3.16 -3.43 7.48
N GLY A 12 -1.99 -4.02 7.78
CA GLY A 12 -0.85 -3.31 8.34
C GLY A 12 -0.27 -2.27 7.40
N GLY A 13 -0.11 -2.61 6.11
CA GLY A 13 0.34 -1.68 5.08
C GLY A 13 -0.62 -0.50 4.90
N ALA A 14 -1.92 -0.79 4.81
CA ALA A 14 -2.95 0.24 4.71
C ALA A 14 -3.01 1.12 5.96
N ALA A 15 -3.01 0.52 7.17
CA ALA A 15 -3.02 1.27 8.42
C ALA A 15 -1.79 2.19 8.53
N LEU A 16 -0.61 1.72 8.14
CA LEU A 16 0.61 2.51 8.15
C LEU A 16 0.54 3.66 7.13
N ALA A 17 0.00 3.41 5.94
CA ALA A 17 -0.19 4.43 4.91
C ALA A 17 -1.17 5.52 5.35
N TYR A 18 -2.32 5.14 5.92
CA TYR A 18 -3.30 6.07 6.48
C TYR A 18 -2.76 6.82 7.70
N TYR A 19 -1.95 6.17 8.54
CA TYR A 19 -1.28 6.82 9.66
C TYR A 19 -0.32 7.90 9.17
N PHE A 20 0.51 7.61 8.16
CA PHE A 20 1.41 8.59 7.57
C PHE A 20 0.66 9.70 6.84
N MET A 21 -0.42 9.38 6.12
CA MET A 21 -1.32 10.35 5.51
C MET A 21 -1.85 11.32 6.57
N TYR A 22 -2.39 10.82 7.69
CA TYR A 22 -2.91 11.66 8.77
C TYR A 22 -1.81 12.46 9.46
N ARG A 23 -0.64 11.85 9.71
CA ARG A 23 0.47 12.48 10.43
C ARG A 23 1.14 13.61 9.64
N PHE A 24 1.23 13.45 8.32
CA PHE A 24 1.88 14.41 7.42
C PHE A 24 0.90 15.37 6.73
N SER A 25 -0.41 15.06 6.67
CA SER A 25 -1.39 16.00 6.12
C SER A 25 -1.56 17.21 7.05
N GLY A 26 -0.98 18.34 6.63
CA GLY A 26 -1.02 19.60 7.35
C GLY A 26 -0.55 20.78 6.49
N PRO A 27 -0.72 22.02 6.97
CA PRO A 27 -0.41 23.25 6.22
C PRO A 27 1.10 23.47 5.94
N ARG A 28 1.95 22.51 6.33
CA ARG A 28 3.40 22.45 6.11
C ARG A 28 3.82 21.11 5.50
N LEU A 29 3.02 20.57 4.58
CA LEU A 29 3.38 19.38 3.82
C LEU A 29 4.69 19.66 3.08
N SER A 30 5.80 19.14 3.61
CA SER A 30 7.10 19.29 2.98
C SER A 30 7.23 18.27 1.86
N ASN A 31 7.89 18.63 0.75
CA ASN A 31 8.21 17.70 -0.34
C ASN A 31 8.88 16.42 0.20
N LEU A 32 9.71 16.52 1.25
CA LEU A 32 10.34 15.36 1.89
C LEU A 32 9.32 14.38 2.51
N GLN A 33 8.26 14.88 3.13
CA GLN A 33 7.22 14.04 3.74
C GLN A 33 6.37 13.36 2.66
N LEU A 34 6.10 14.07 1.56
CA LEU A 34 5.48 13.51 0.36
C LEU A 34 6.33 12.38 -0.22
N TYR A 35 7.63 12.63 -0.46
CA TYR A 35 8.56 11.61 -0.95
C TYR A 35 8.64 10.39 -0.03
N PHE A 36 8.71 10.61 1.29
CA PHE A 36 8.74 9.50 2.24
C PHE A 36 7.46 8.64 2.15
N CYS A 37 6.28 9.28 2.11
CA CYS A 37 5.02 8.56 1.97
C CYS A 37 4.93 7.80 0.64
N LEU A 38 5.45 8.40 -0.45
CA LEU A 38 5.51 7.76 -1.77
C LEU A 38 6.47 6.56 -1.79
N ILE A 39 7.62 6.65 -1.11
CA ILE A 39 8.57 5.53 -0.97
C ILE A 39 7.92 4.38 -0.19
N VAL A 40 7.27 4.68 0.94
CA VAL A 40 6.59 3.67 1.75
C VAL A 40 5.45 3.02 0.96
N ASN A 41 4.56 3.81 0.35
CA ASN A 41 3.47 3.30 -0.47
C ASN A 41 3.99 2.50 -1.68
N GLY A 42 5.06 2.99 -2.33
CA GLY A 42 5.72 2.32 -3.44
C GLY A 42 6.32 0.98 -3.05
N PHE A 43 6.92 0.86 -1.86
CA PHE A 43 7.42 -0.41 -1.35
C PHE A 43 6.31 -1.46 -1.21
N PHE A 44 5.18 -1.09 -0.62
CA PHE A 44 4.01 -1.98 -0.54
C PHE A 44 3.44 -2.29 -1.92
N PHE A 45 3.32 -1.30 -2.81
CA PHE A 45 2.83 -1.49 -4.17
C PHE A 45 3.68 -2.49 -4.97
N ILE A 46 5.01 -2.36 -4.94
CA ILE A 46 5.91 -3.29 -5.63
C ILE A 46 5.80 -4.69 -5.00
N SER A 47 5.62 -4.78 -3.68
CA SER A 47 5.37 -6.06 -2.99
C SER A 47 4.11 -6.74 -3.50
N TYR A 48 3.01 -5.99 -3.68
CA TYR A 48 1.76 -6.52 -4.23
C TYR A 48 1.88 -6.89 -5.71
N MET A 49 2.57 -6.09 -6.52
CA MET A 49 2.80 -6.40 -7.93
C MET A 49 3.62 -7.69 -8.11
N ARG A 50 4.68 -7.88 -7.31
CA ARG A 50 5.46 -9.13 -7.34
C ARG A 50 4.64 -10.34 -6.93
N LEU A 51 3.71 -10.17 -5.98
CA LEU A 51 2.78 -11.23 -5.62
C LEU A 51 1.87 -11.62 -6.80
N ILE A 52 1.32 -10.63 -7.51
CA ILE A 52 0.42 -10.86 -8.66
C ILE A 52 1.19 -11.46 -9.85
N GLU A 53 2.37 -10.91 -10.19
CA GLU A 53 3.13 -11.32 -11.38
C GLU A 53 3.89 -12.63 -11.21
N ARG A 54 4.48 -12.88 -10.04
CA ARG A 54 5.39 -14.01 -9.81
C ARG A 54 4.88 -15.01 -8.78
N GLY A 55 3.81 -14.69 -8.06
CA GLY A 55 3.41 -15.47 -6.89
C GLY A 55 4.42 -15.40 -5.75
N ASP A 56 5.23 -14.34 -5.72
CA ASP A 56 6.22 -14.11 -4.67
C ASP A 56 5.56 -13.49 -3.45
N PHE A 57 5.45 -14.28 -2.38
CA PHE A 57 4.90 -13.80 -1.12
C PHE A 57 6.00 -13.11 -0.29
N VAL A 58 5.85 -11.80 -0.03
CA VAL A 58 6.74 -10.99 0.83
C VAL A 58 8.22 -11.10 0.41
N TYR A 59 8.51 -11.06 -0.89
CA TYR A 59 9.87 -11.09 -1.46
C TYR A 59 10.74 -12.33 -1.17
N TRP A 60 10.30 -13.28 -0.34
CA TRP A 60 11.13 -14.37 0.17
C TRP A 60 10.62 -15.77 -0.16
N TRP A 61 9.34 -15.93 -0.51
CA TRP A 61 8.76 -17.24 -0.73
C TRP A 61 8.17 -17.36 -2.14
N HIS A 62 8.98 -17.87 -3.08
CA HIS A 62 8.54 -18.16 -4.45
C HIS A 62 7.69 -19.43 -4.46
N ARG A 63 6.37 -19.25 -4.45
CA ARG A 63 5.39 -20.34 -4.54
C ARG A 63 4.25 -19.93 -5.46
N PRO A 64 4.46 -20.02 -6.79
CA PRO A 64 3.38 -19.74 -7.75
C PRO A 64 2.15 -20.62 -7.54
N ASP A 65 2.32 -21.83 -6.99
CA ASP A 65 1.23 -22.74 -6.63
C ASP A 65 0.23 -22.12 -5.63
N LEU A 66 0.69 -21.22 -4.75
CA LEU A 66 -0.19 -20.59 -3.76
C LEU A 66 -1.16 -19.58 -4.37
N VAL A 67 -0.75 -18.87 -5.41
CA VAL A 67 -1.64 -17.94 -6.12
C VAL A 67 -2.68 -18.72 -6.92
N MET A 68 -2.29 -19.86 -7.49
CA MET A 68 -3.20 -20.74 -8.22
C MET A 68 -4.21 -21.43 -7.28
N GLN A 69 -3.77 -21.80 -6.08
CA GLN A 69 -4.61 -22.44 -5.06
C GLN A 69 -5.50 -21.45 -4.30
N TYR A 70 -5.05 -20.19 -4.15
CA TYR A 70 -5.76 -19.15 -3.40
C TYR A 70 -5.85 -17.84 -4.19
N PRO A 71 -6.77 -17.74 -5.17
CA PRO A 71 -6.97 -16.53 -5.97
C PRO A 71 -7.39 -15.31 -5.12
N ILE A 72 -7.89 -15.55 -3.89
CA ILE A 72 -8.18 -14.51 -2.90
C ILE A 72 -6.95 -13.65 -2.57
N LEU A 73 -5.73 -14.19 -2.69
CA LEU A 73 -4.49 -13.45 -2.44
C LEU A 73 -4.30 -12.30 -3.45
N ASN A 74 -4.67 -12.51 -4.71
CA ASN A 74 -4.64 -11.45 -5.72
C ASN A 74 -5.67 -10.37 -5.44
N TRP A 75 -6.86 -10.74 -4.94
CA TRP A 75 -7.86 -9.77 -4.52
C TRP A 75 -7.39 -8.92 -3.34
N PHE A 76 -6.69 -9.53 -2.37
CA PHE A 76 -6.07 -8.77 -1.28
C PHE A 76 -4.98 -7.83 -1.77
N ALA A 77 -4.14 -8.27 -2.72
CA ALA A 77 -3.11 -7.42 -3.33
C ALA A 77 -3.72 -6.22 -4.06
N LEU A 78 -4.78 -6.44 -4.86
CA LEU A 78 -5.52 -5.37 -5.53
C LEU A 78 -6.18 -4.41 -4.55
N ALA A 79 -6.82 -4.92 -3.49
CA ALA A 79 -7.41 -4.09 -2.45
C ALA A 79 -6.35 -3.24 -1.75
N GLY A 80 -5.18 -3.82 -1.44
CA GLY A 80 -4.03 -3.11 -0.89
C GLY A 80 -3.55 -2.00 -1.81
N ILE A 81 -3.35 -2.28 -3.10
CA ILE A 81 -2.98 -1.28 -4.10
C ILE A 81 -3.95 -0.11 -4.12
N ILE A 82 -5.26 -0.39 -4.13
CA ILE A 82 -6.30 0.64 -4.13
C ILE A 82 -6.22 1.47 -2.85
N LEU A 83 -6.13 0.84 -1.68
CA LEU A 83 -5.99 1.53 -0.38
C LEU A 83 -4.75 2.43 -0.33
N HIS A 84 -3.61 1.95 -0.83
CA HIS A 84 -2.38 2.73 -0.89
C HIS A 84 -2.46 3.88 -1.91
N ALA A 85 -3.17 3.70 -3.02
CA ALA A 85 -3.43 4.78 -3.98
C ALA A 85 -4.28 5.90 -3.37
N PHE A 86 -5.26 5.55 -2.52
CA PHE A 86 -6.07 6.53 -1.78
C PHE A 86 -5.33 7.19 -0.61
N ALA A 87 -4.26 6.57 -0.10
CA ALA A 87 -3.48 7.08 1.03
C ALA A 87 -2.43 8.15 0.65
N LEU A 88 -2.53 8.76 -0.54
CA LEU A 88 -1.64 9.85 -0.93
C LEU A 88 -1.89 11.10 -0.06
N PRO A 89 -0.85 11.69 0.55
CA PRO A 89 -1.01 12.88 1.38
C PRO A 89 -1.27 14.08 0.47
N ILE A 90 -2.52 14.56 0.48
CA ILE A 90 -2.92 15.76 -0.26
C ILE A 90 -2.64 16.98 0.62
N ASP A 91 -2.03 18.00 0.03
CA ASP A 91 -1.91 19.31 0.68
C ASP A 91 -3.31 19.88 0.88
N ARG A 92 -3.70 20.12 2.14
CA ARG A 92 -4.99 20.73 2.48
C ARG A 92 -5.15 22.13 1.87
N LYS A 93 -4.08 22.79 1.41
CA LYS A 93 -4.16 24.02 0.62
C LYS A 93 -4.56 23.79 -0.84
N LEU A 94 -4.17 22.67 -1.47
CA LEU A 94 -4.60 22.33 -2.83
C LEU A 94 -6.07 21.88 -2.87
N GLY A 95 -6.61 21.37 -1.75
CA GLY A 95 -8.05 21.14 -1.58
C GLY A 95 -8.88 22.41 -1.39
N LYS A 96 -8.23 23.55 -1.11
CA LYS A 96 -8.83 24.89 -1.22
C LYS A 96 -8.31 25.54 -2.50
N GLY A 97 -8.83 25.08 -3.64
CA GLY A 97 -8.81 25.91 -4.82
C GLY A 97 -9.43 27.27 -4.47
N ASN A 98 -8.63 28.34 -4.58
CA ASN A 98 -9.04 29.73 -4.70
C ASN A 98 -10.45 30.07 -4.18
N GLN A 99 -10.60 30.20 -2.86
CA GLN A 99 -11.65 31.05 -2.27
C GLN A 99 -10.99 32.17 -1.49
#